data_AF-A0A2T2R5X3-F1
#
_entry.id   AF-A0A2T2R5X3-F1
#
_cell.length_a   1.000
_cell.length_b   1.000
_cell.length_c   1.000
_cell.angle_alpha   90.00
_cell.angle_beta   90.00
_cell.angle_gamma   90.00
#
_symmetry.space_group_name_H-M   'P 1'
#
loop_
_entity.id
_entity.type
_entity.pdbx_description
1 polymer ?
#
loop_
_entity_poly.entity_id
_entity_poly.type
_entity_poly.pdbx_seq_one_letter_code
_entity_poly.pdbx_strand_id
1 'polypeptide(L)'
;ARELVTALLRGLPKDLRRQLVPVGETAQAVLRRLEPADEPLTRALSREVRAVTGVTVPRQAWDQASLPDHLRITFAVVDDDRTVATGYDLAALQHELAGAAHGALTRAAGPRLRQQGQTDWTFGELPACVSLPDPGGSAVGYPALVDEGDGVGVQVLASASEQRRAMWTGTRRLLRLTVPLSSRAIHARLDTDAKLALTRAPHESPAALLDDCAACAIDALMAAHGGPAWDPAGFAQLANAVQNGLTETVIDVLAAVQRVLEAASEIAQRLDAVTNPELKPSRDDARAHLDRLVHPGFVTTTGRGRLDDVVRYLRGIGVRLDKLAHDPRRDQDRLARVAEVRQAYVGLLRRLGPEADQEADEIRWMIEELRVSLFAERLGTAHRVSPQRILAAIAAVEARAEAPAAGAR
;
A
#
# COMPACT_ATOMS: atom_id res chain seq x y z
N ALA A 1 26.55 -14.54 -22.51
CA ALA A 1 27.25 -14.77 -21.23
C ALA A 1 28.50 -13.91 -21.06
N ARG A 2 29.51 -13.97 -21.96
CA ARG A 2 30.77 -13.20 -21.81
C ARG A 2 30.59 -11.70 -21.71
N GLU A 3 29.72 -11.15 -22.54
CA GLU A 3 29.43 -9.72 -22.59
C GLU A 3 28.77 -9.24 -21.29
N LEU A 4 27.76 -9.96 -20.79
CA LEU A 4 27.07 -9.69 -19.52
C LEU A 4 28.04 -9.67 -18.32
N VAL A 5 28.87 -10.70 -18.16
CA VAL A 5 29.83 -10.77 -17.05
C VAL A 5 30.87 -9.65 -17.13
N THR A 6 31.33 -9.32 -18.34
CA THR A 6 32.27 -8.21 -18.55
C THR A 6 31.63 -6.86 -18.21
N ALA A 7 30.37 -6.65 -18.60
CA ALA A 7 29.62 -5.43 -18.28
C ALA A 7 29.39 -5.29 -16.77
N LEU A 8 28.99 -6.36 -16.07
CA LEU A 8 28.84 -6.38 -14.61
C LEU A 8 30.14 -6.03 -13.88
N LEU A 9 31.28 -6.60 -14.31
CA LEU A 9 32.58 -6.28 -13.71
C LEU A 9 33.04 -4.85 -13.98
N ARG A 10 32.68 -4.27 -15.14
CA ARG A 10 32.96 -2.86 -15.46
C ARG A 10 32.08 -1.89 -14.66
N GLY A 11 30.87 -2.31 -14.29
CA GLY A 11 29.91 -1.55 -13.48
C GLY A 11 30.26 -1.51 -11.99
N LEU A 12 31.23 -2.30 -11.52
CA LEU A 12 31.65 -2.28 -10.11
C LEU A 12 32.24 -0.91 -9.70
N PRO A 13 32.10 -0.52 -8.40
CA PRO A 13 32.74 0.66 -7.84
C PRO A 13 34.22 0.74 -8.18
N LYS A 14 34.73 1.96 -8.40
CA LYS A 14 36.10 2.22 -8.89
C LYS A 14 37.18 1.44 -8.14
N ASP A 15 37.05 1.35 -6.82
CA ASP A 15 38.05 0.71 -5.94
C ASP A 15 38.07 -0.81 -6.09
N LEU A 16 36.92 -1.44 -6.35
CA LEU A 16 36.82 -2.87 -6.64
C LEU A 16 37.25 -3.16 -8.08
N ARG A 17 36.80 -2.35 -9.04
CA ARG A 17 37.11 -2.53 -10.46
C ARG A 17 38.60 -2.46 -10.75
N ARG A 18 39.35 -1.56 -10.08
CA ARG A 18 40.81 -1.43 -10.24
C ARG A 18 41.57 -2.71 -9.88
N GLN A 19 41.06 -3.50 -8.94
CA GLN A 19 41.67 -4.76 -8.50
C GLN A 19 41.36 -5.94 -9.43
N LEU A 20 40.49 -5.73 -10.42
CA LEU A 20 40.01 -6.77 -11.34
C LEU A 20 40.48 -6.51 -12.78
N VAL A 21 41.38 -5.54 -13.00
CA VAL A 21 41.98 -5.22 -14.30
C VAL A 21 43.13 -6.20 -14.60
N PRO A 22 43.21 -6.80 -15.79
CA PRO A 22 42.37 -6.59 -16.98
C PRO A 22 40.98 -7.23 -16.88
N VAL A 23 39.91 -6.42 -16.95
CA VAL A 23 38.53 -6.88 -16.70
C VAL A 23 38.08 -7.97 -17.67
N GLY A 24 38.54 -7.91 -18.93
CA GLY A 24 38.22 -8.92 -19.94
C GLY A 24 38.82 -10.30 -19.64
N GLU A 25 40.03 -10.33 -19.07
CA GLU A 25 40.71 -11.58 -18.68
C GLU A 25 40.10 -12.16 -17.41
N THR A 26 39.82 -11.30 -16.42
CA THR A 26 39.11 -11.68 -15.19
C THR A 26 37.73 -12.25 -15.51
N ALA A 27 36.96 -11.61 -16.40
CA ALA A 27 35.66 -12.11 -16.85
C ALA A 27 35.77 -13.50 -17.47
N GLN A 28 36.79 -13.72 -18.32
CA GLN A 28 37.00 -15.00 -18.98
C GLN A 28 37.44 -16.09 -17.99
N ALA A 29 38.26 -15.76 -16.99
CA ALA A 29 38.67 -16.69 -15.94
C ALA A 29 37.50 -17.09 -15.04
N VAL A 30 36.62 -16.15 -14.69
CA VAL A 30 35.39 -16.41 -13.91
C VAL A 30 34.41 -17.28 -14.70
N LEU A 31 34.17 -16.97 -15.98
CA LEU A 31 33.24 -17.74 -16.83
C LEU A 31 33.64 -19.20 -17.00
N ARG A 32 34.95 -19.52 -17.03
CA ARG A 32 35.43 -20.90 -17.10
C ARG A 32 35.08 -21.75 -15.87
N ARG A 33 34.70 -21.11 -14.77
CA ARG A 33 34.36 -21.76 -13.49
C ARG A 33 32.88 -21.64 -13.15
N LEU A 34 32.11 -20.89 -13.95
CA LEU A 34 30.72 -20.62 -13.67
C LEU A 34 29.86 -21.77 -14.19
N GLU A 35 29.32 -22.57 -13.28
CA GLU A 35 28.40 -23.67 -13.56
C GLU A 35 26.94 -23.18 -13.43
N PRO A 36 25.98 -23.73 -14.20
CA PRO A 36 24.55 -23.51 -13.97
C PRO A 36 24.18 -23.99 -12.56
N ALA A 37 23.61 -23.10 -11.75
CA ALA A 37 23.21 -23.39 -10.38
C ALA A 37 21.90 -22.68 -10.05
N ASP A 38 21.15 -23.24 -9.10
CA ASP A 38 19.90 -22.66 -8.60
C ASP A 38 20.18 -21.57 -7.56
N GLU A 39 20.94 -20.55 -7.98
CA GLU A 39 21.30 -19.39 -7.15
C GLU A 39 21.40 -18.11 -8.01
N PRO A 40 21.22 -16.91 -7.41
CA PRO A 40 21.34 -15.65 -8.15
C PRO A 40 22.72 -15.49 -8.81
N LEU A 41 22.76 -15.05 -10.07
CA LEU A 41 23.99 -14.88 -10.85
C LEU A 41 25.05 -14.03 -10.11
N THR A 42 24.63 -12.95 -9.44
CA THR A 42 25.53 -12.08 -8.67
C THR A 42 26.18 -12.79 -7.48
N ARG A 43 25.50 -13.77 -6.89
CA ARG A 43 26.03 -14.62 -5.81
C ARG A 43 27.09 -15.58 -6.37
N ALA A 44 26.79 -16.26 -7.47
CA ALA A 44 27.74 -17.12 -8.16
C ALA A 44 28.99 -16.34 -8.61
N LEU A 45 28.80 -15.14 -9.18
CA LEU A 45 29.89 -14.26 -9.60
C LEU A 45 30.75 -13.79 -8.43
N SER A 46 30.17 -13.35 -7.30
CA SER A 46 30.95 -12.99 -6.11
C SER A 46 31.81 -14.15 -5.60
N ARG A 47 31.31 -15.39 -5.64
CA ARG A 47 32.07 -16.59 -5.26
C ARG A 47 33.24 -16.82 -6.21
N GLU A 48 32.97 -16.85 -7.51
CA GLU A 48 33.99 -17.18 -8.50
C GLU A 48 35.02 -16.05 -8.70
N VAL A 49 34.63 -14.78 -8.58
CA VAL A 49 35.57 -13.65 -8.56
C VAL A 49 36.55 -13.81 -7.40
N ARG A 50 36.05 -14.11 -6.19
CA ARG A 50 36.92 -14.35 -5.04
C ARG A 50 37.84 -15.55 -5.24
N ALA A 51 37.36 -16.63 -5.85
CA ALA A 51 38.16 -17.81 -6.13
C ALA A 51 39.29 -17.53 -7.15
N VAL A 52 39.05 -16.63 -8.11
CA VAL A 52 39.99 -16.29 -9.19
C VAL A 52 40.98 -15.21 -8.78
N THR A 53 40.54 -14.18 -8.05
CA THR A 53 41.33 -12.97 -7.78
C THR A 53 41.62 -12.71 -6.30
N GLY A 54 40.96 -13.44 -5.39
CA GLY A 54 41.00 -13.18 -3.95
C GLY A 54 40.15 -11.99 -3.49
N VAL A 55 39.63 -11.17 -4.42
CA VAL A 55 38.84 -9.98 -4.12
C VAL A 55 37.42 -10.36 -3.71
N THR A 56 36.97 -9.85 -2.57
CA THR A 56 35.60 -10.06 -2.11
C THR A 56 34.69 -8.94 -2.61
N VAL A 57 33.79 -9.26 -3.53
CA VAL A 57 32.79 -8.31 -4.04
C VAL A 57 31.48 -8.51 -3.28
N PRO A 58 31.03 -7.52 -2.47
CA PRO A 58 29.76 -7.62 -1.76
C PRO A 58 28.59 -7.60 -2.75
N ARG A 59 27.50 -8.30 -2.43
CA ARG A 59 26.34 -8.44 -3.35
C ARG A 59 25.76 -7.10 -3.82
N GLN A 60 25.76 -6.11 -2.93
CA GLN A 60 25.24 -4.77 -3.19
C GLN A 60 26.09 -3.95 -4.17
N ALA A 61 27.34 -4.36 -4.44
CA ALA A 61 28.21 -3.68 -5.39
C ALA A 61 27.88 -4.03 -6.85
N TRP A 62 27.08 -5.06 -7.10
CA TRP A 62 26.64 -5.43 -8.44
C TRP A 62 25.47 -4.55 -8.88
N ASP A 63 25.78 -3.50 -9.64
CA ASP A 63 24.77 -2.61 -10.21
C ASP A 63 24.27 -3.14 -11.56
N GLN A 64 23.11 -3.79 -11.55
CA GLN A 64 22.43 -4.28 -12.75
C GLN A 64 21.79 -3.16 -13.59
N ALA A 65 21.53 -1.98 -13.00
CA ALA A 65 20.96 -0.85 -13.73
C ALA A 65 21.98 -0.20 -14.69
N SER A 66 23.28 -0.43 -14.46
CA SER A 66 24.36 0.02 -15.33
C SER A 66 24.57 -0.85 -16.58
N LEU A 67 23.83 -1.95 -16.71
CA LEU A 67 23.96 -2.85 -17.86
C LEU A 67 23.36 -2.23 -19.14
N PRO A 68 24.00 -2.40 -20.30
CA PRO A 68 23.39 -2.11 -21.59
C PRO A 68 22.05 -2.81 -21.74
N ASP A 69 21.07 -2.14 -22.37
CA ASP A 69 19.68 -2.60 -22.49
C ASP A 69 19.57 -4.03 -23.05
N HIS A 70 20.37 -4.38 -24.05
CA HIS A 70 20.38 -5.73 -24.67
C HIS A 70 20.95 -6.84 -23.78
N LEU A 71 21.52 -6.50 -22.62
CA LEU A 71 22.05 -7.43 -21.62
C LEU A 71 21.19 -7.48 -20.35
N ARG A 72 20.11 -6.70 -20.30
CA ARG A 72 19.13 -6.74 -19.21
C ARG A 72 18.13 -7.86 -19.49
N ILE A 73 17.68 -8.51 -18.42
CA ILE A 73 16.58 -9.46 -18.53
C ILE A 73 15.32 -8.64 -18.86
N THR A 74 14.70 -8.97 -19.98
CA THR A 74 13.44 -8.35 -20.42
C THR A 74 12.32 -9.35 -20.22
N PHE A 75 11.30 -8.94 -19.48
CA PHE A 75 10.03 -9.65 -19.40
C PHE A 75 9.21 -9.29 -20.65
N ALA A 76 8.58 -10.30 -21.25
CA ALA A 76 7.64 -10.13 -22.33
C ALA A 76 6.34 -10.81 -21.93
N VAL A 77 5.23 -10.08 -21.96
CA VAL A 77 3.90 -10.65 -21.83
C VAL A 77 3.40 -10.97 -23.23
N VAL A 78 3.00 -12.21 -23.43
CA VAL A 78 2.59 -12.76 -24.71
C VAL A 78 1.13 -13.21 -24.60
N ASP A 79 0.33 -12.84 -25.57
CA ASP A 79 -1.04 -13.32 -25.78
C ASP A 79 -1.02 -14.13 -27.08
N ASP A 80 -1.29 -15.44 -26.97
CA ASP A 80 -0.98 -16.45 -27.98
C ASP A 80 0.49 -16.35 -28.49
N ASP A 81 0.69 -15.93 -29.74
CA ASP A 81 2.00 -15.74 -30.39
C ASP A 81 2.42 -14.25 -30.47
N ARG A 82 1.66 -13.33 -29.87
CA ARG A 82 1.90 -11.89 -29.96
C ARG A 82 2.40 -11.32 -28.66
N THR A 83 3.55 -10.66 -28.69
CA THR A 83 4.04 -9.89 -27.55
C THR A 83 3.19 -8.64 -27.33
N VAL A 84 2.45 -8.62 -26.22
CA VAL A 84 1.54 -7.53 -25.82
C VAL A 84 2.31 -6.39 -25.16
N ALA A 85 3.31 -6.71 -24.35
CA ALA A 85 4.19 -5.72 -23.73
C ALA A 85 5.55 -6.32 -23.38
N THR A 86 6.57 -5.46 -23.30
CA THR A 86 7.92 -5.84 -22.89
C THR A 86 8.50 -4.80 -21.94
N GLY A 87 9.26 -5.24 -20.94
CA GLY A 87 9.85 -4.33 -19.97
C GLY A 87 10.85 -5.01 -19.06
N TYR A 88 11.63 -4.22 -18.35
CA TYR A 88 12.72 -4.70 -17.48
C TYR A 88 12.27 -4.94 -16.04
N ASP A 89 11.04 -4.52 -15.69
CA ASP A 89 10.45 -4.65 -14.37
C ASP A 89 9.10 -5.36 -14.51
N LEU A 90 9.05 -6.61 -14.05
CA LEU A 90 7.84 -7.44 -14.11
C LEU A 90 6.69 -6.82 -13.32
N ALA A 91 6.95 -6.22 -12.15
CA ALA A 91 5.91 -5.63 -11.32
C ALA A 91 5.31 -4.39 -12.00
N ALA A 92 6.16 -3.58 -12.64
CA ALA A 92 5.71 -2.44 -13.44
C ALA A 92 4.87 -2.91 -14.65
N LEU A 93 5.29 -3.99 -15.32
CA LEU A 93 4.58 -4.54 -16.47
C LEU A 93 3.23 -5.17 -16.09
N GLN A 94 3.18 -5.89 -14.96
CA GLN A 94 1.93 -6.41 -14.39
C GLN A 94 0.99 -5.28 -14.01
N HIS A 95 1.50 -4.18 -13.45
CA HIS A 95 0.70 -3.00 -13.11
C HIS A 95 0.11 -2.34 -14.37
N GLU A 96 0.91 -2.17 -15.42
CA GLU A 96 0.47 -1.61 -16.70
C GLU A 96 -0.66 -2.44 -17.33
N LEU A 97 -0.56 -3.77 -17.25
CA LEU A 97 -1.49 -4.68 -17.91
C LEU A 97 -2.66 -5.13 -17.03
N ALA A 98 -2.71 -4.77 -15.74
CA ALA A 98 -3.72 -5.27 -14.80
C ALA A 98 -5.15 -5.04 -15.31
N GLY A 99 -5.47 -3.82 -15.77
CA GLY A 99 -6.80 -3.51 -16.29
C GLY A 99 -7.15 -4.28 -17.58
N ALA A 100 -6.18 -4.48 -18.47
CA ALA A 100 -6.35 -5.27 -19.68
C ALA A 100 -6.59 -6.76 -19.35
N ALA A 101 -5.85 -7.28 -18.35
CA ALA A 101 -6.00 -8.63 -17.83
C ALA A 101 -7.38 -8.83 -17.19
N HIS A 102 -7.81 -7.97 -16.25
CA HIS A 102 -9.15 -8.02 -15.66
C HIS A 102 -10.25 -7.96 -16.72
N GLY A 103 -10.09 -7.10 -17.73
CA GLY A 103 -11.01 -7.03 -18.88
C GLY A 103 -11.06 -8.33 -19.68
N ALA A 104 -9.93 -9.00 -19.90
CA ALA A 104 -9.86 -10.29 -20.59
C ALA A 104 -10.53 -11.41 -19.77
N LEU A 105 -10.24 -11.49 -18.46
CA LEU A 105 -10.85 -12.45 -17.54
C LEU A 105 -12.39 -12.26 -17.50
N THR A 106 -12.84 -11.01 -17.39
CA THR A 106 -14.27 -10.67 -17.39
C THR A 106 -14.94 -11.03 -18.72
N ARG A 107 -14.22 -10.90 -19.85
CA ARG A 107 -14.72 -11.39 -21.13
C ARG A 107 -14.83 -12.91 -21.15
N ALA A 108 -13.81 -13.62 -20.70
CA ALA A 108 -13.79 -15.08 -20.65
C ALA A 108 -14.91 -15.67 -19.77
N ALA A 109 -15.30 -14.96 -18.70
CA ALA A 109 -16.31 -15.41 -17.74
C ALA A 109 -17.78 -15.32 -18.23
N GLY A 110 -18.02 -14.66 -19.37
CA GLY A 110 -19.32 -14.61 -20.04
C GLY A 110 -20.22 -13.41 -19.67
N PRO A 111 -21.38 -13.26 -20.33
CA PRO A 111 -22.17 -12.01 -20.32
C PRO A 111 -22.75 -11.62 -18.97
N ARG A 112 -23.07 -12.59 -18.10
CA ARG A 112 -23.68 -12.32 -16.78
C ARG A 112 -22.76 -11.52 -15.86
N LEU A 113 -21.44 -11.64 -16.03
CA LEU A 113 -20.42 -10.96 -15.22
C LEU A 113 -19.88 -9.69 -15.91
N ARG A 114 -20.58 -9.16 -16.92
CA ARG A 114 -20.22 -7.92 -17.66
C ARG A 114 -21.22 -6.79 -17.41
N GLN A 115 -21.79 -6.72 -16.21
CA GLN A 115 -22.72 -5.66 -15.83
C GLN A 115 -21.95 -4.42 -15.39
N GLN A 116 -22.43 -3.24 -15.76
CA GLN A 116 -21.81 -1.94 -15.48
C GLN A 116 -22.91 -0.91 -15.18
N GLY A 117 -22.54 0.18 -14.51
CA GLY A 117 -23.37 1.36 -14.27
C GLY A 117 -24.61 1.08 -13.41
N GLN A 118 -24.63 0.00 -12.63
CA GLN A 118 -25.80 -0.35 -11.82
C GLN A 118 -25.84 0.51 -10.56
N THR A 119 -27.02 1.01 -10.22
CA THR A 119 -27.25 1.83 -9.02
C THR A 119 -28.05 1.09 -7.94
N ASP A 120 -28.44 -0.17 -8.22
CA ASP A 120 -29.09 -1.10 -7.31
C ASP A 120 -28.60 -2.53 -7.58
N TRP A 121 -28.92 -3.49 -6.72
CA TRP A 121 -28.51 -4.89 -6.87
C TRP A 121 -29.28 -5.59 -7.99
N THR A 122 -28.67 -5.67 -9.17
CA THR A 122 -29.23 -6.36 -10.35
C THR A 122 -28.38 -7.55 -10.82
N PHE A 123 -27.32 -7.86 -10.08
CA PHE A 123 -26.27 -8.79 -10.49
C PHE A 123 -26.63 -10.27 -10.36
N GLY A 124 -27.70 -10.59 -9.63
CA GLY A 124 -27.99 -11.96 -9.18
C GLY A 124 -27.06 -12.38 -8.04
N GLU A 125 -26.82 -13.68 -7.90
CA GLU A 125 -25.83 -14.22 -6.97
C GLU A 125 -24.44 -14.20 -7.62
N LEU A 126 -23.45 -13.64 -6.92
CA LEU A 126 -22.07 -13.60 -7.36
C LEU A 126 -21.30 -14.81 -6.81
N PRO A 127 -20.75 -15.67 -7.68
CA PRO A 127 -19.99 -16.82 -7.23
C PRO A 127 -18.63 -16.38 -6.66
N ALA A 128 -18.14 -17.13 -5.66
CA ALA A 128 -16.84 -16.85 -5.03
C ALA A 128 -15.65 -16.99 -6.01
N CYS A 129 -15.74 -17.90 -6.98
CA CYS A 129 -14.79 -18.01 -8.08
C CYS A 129 -15.45 -18.64 -9.31
N VAL A 130 -14.82 -18.47 -10.47
CA VAL A 130 -15.26 -19.07 -11.74
C VAL A 130 -14.07 -19.70 -12.46
N SER A 131 -14.29 -20.85 -13.08
CA SER A 131 -13.30 -21.43 -14.00
C SER A 131 -13.37 -20.71 -15.34
N LEU A 132 -12.23 -20.26 -15.82
CA LEU A 132 -12.07 -19.56 -17.09
C LEU A 132 -11.46 -20.50 -18.12
N PRO A 133 -11.91 -20.45 -19.40
CA PRO A 133 -11.23 -21.14 -20.47
C PRO A 133 -9.84 -20.53 -20.68
N ASP A 134 -8.78 -21.33 -20.63
CA ASP A 134 -7.40 -20.92 -20.92
C ASP A 134 -6.71 -22.02 -21.78
N PRO A 135 -6.00 -21.66 -22.87
CA PRO A 135 -5.26 -22.61 -23.71
C PRO A 135 -4.22 -23.47 -22.96
N GLY A 136 -3.76 -23.06 -21.76
CA GLY A 136 -2.80 -23.81 -20.93
C GLY A 136 -3.37 -24.63 -19.78
N GLY A 137 -4.69 -24.56 -19.51
CA GLY A 137 -5.34 -25.17 -18.34
C GLY A 137 -6.64 -24.44 -17.95
N SER A 138 -7.25 -24.74 -16.81
CA SER A 138 -8.37 -23.93 -16.29
C SER A 138 -7.84 -22.84 -15.37
N ALA A 139 -7.83 -21.58 -15.83
CA ALA A 139 -7.57 -20.44 -14.96
C ALA A 139 -8.74 -20.21 -14.00
N VAL A 140 -8.48 -19.65 -12.82
CA VAL A 140 -9.52 -19.30 -11.84
C VAL A 140 -9.65 -17.78 -11.80
N GLY A 141 -10.86 -17.29 -12.02
CA GLY A 141 -11.22 -15.88 -11.89
C GLY A 141 -12.06 -15.61 -10.65
N TYR A 142 -11.96 -14.40 -10.10
CA TYR A 142 -12.64 -14.01 -8.88
C TYR A 142 -13.60 -12.83 -9.14
N PRO A 143 -14.89 -13.07 -9.39
CA PRO A 143 -15.86 -12.00 -9.64
C PRO A 143 -16.06 -11.11 -8.41
N ALA A 144 -16.08 -9.80 -8.61
CA ALA A 144 -16.36 -8.81 -7.57
C ALA A 144 -17.16 -7.63 -8.12
N LEU A 145 -17.88 -6.96 -7.22
CA LEU A 145 -18.38 -5.62 -7.48
C LEU A 145 -17.20 -4.65 -7.57
N VAL A 146 -17.28 -3.70 -8.50
CA VAL A 146 -16.30 -2.61 -8.65
C VAL A 146 -17.00 -1.26 -8.62
N ASP A 147 -16.39 -0.31 -7.91
CA ASP A 147 -16.83 1.09 -7.88
C ASP A 147 -16.48 1.78 -9.21
N GLU A 148 -17.50 2.28 -9.92
CA GLU A 148 -17.33 2.97 -11.21
C GLU A 148 -17.54 4.49 -11.10
N GLY A 149 -17.60 5.04 -9.89
CA GLY A 149 -18.12 6.39 -9.69
C GLY A 149 -19.63 6.32 -9.74
N ASP A 150 -20.32 6.81 -10.75
CA ASP A 150 -21.79 6.98 -10.69
C ASP A 150 -22.63 5.67 -10.69
N GLY A 151 -21.97 4.51 -10.70
CA GLY A 151 -22.59 3.20 -10.54
C GLY A 151 -21.61 2.14 -10.03
N VAL A 152 -22.05 0.90 -10.10
CA VAL A 152 -21.28 -0.29 -9.73
C VAL A 152 -21.35 -1.29 -10.87
N GLY A 153 -20.20 -1.88 -11.18
CA GLY A 153 -20.07 -2.95 -12.17
C GLY A 153 -19.62 -4.27 -11.57
N VAL A 154 -19.53 -5.30 -12.41
CA VAL A 154 -18.93 -6.60 -12.08
C VAL A 154 -17.68 -6.78 -12.92
N GLN A 155 -16.57 -7.14 -12.26
CA GLN A 155 -15.33 -7.53 -12.92
C GLN A 155 -14.80 -8.83 -12.33
N VAL A 156 -14.09 -9.59 -13.16
CA VAL A 156 -13.40 -10.82 -12.75
C VAL A 156 -11.93 -10.51 -12.54
N LEU A 157 -11.49 -10.65 -11.30
CA LEU A 157 -10.16 -10.29 -10.82
C LEU A 157 -9.25 -11.52 -10.77
N ALA A 158 -7.93 -11.28 -10.71
CA ALA A 158 -6.93 -12.34 -10.83
C ALA A 158 -6.68 -13.06 -9.50
N SER A 159 -6.96 -12.38 -8.38
CA SER A 159 -6.69 -12.91 -7.04
C SER A 159 -7.88 -12.73 -6.09
N ALA A 160 -7.96 -13.61 -5.08
CA ALA A 160 -8.97 -13.51 -4.03
C ALA A 160 -8.77 -12.27 -3.14
N SER A 161 -7.55 -11.75 -3.03
CA SER A 161 -7.26 -10.50 -2.30
C SER A 161 -7.81 -9.29 -3.05
N GLU A 162 -7.59 -9.20 -4.37
CA GLU A 162 -8.22 -8.20 -5.24
C GLU A 162 -9.75 -8.26 -5.12
N GLN A 163 -10.32 -9.47 -5.19
CA GLN A 163 -11.75 -9.70 -5.02
C GLN A 163 -12.28 -9.12 -3.71
N ARG A 164 -11.66 -9.45 -2.57
CA ARG A 164 -12.13 -8.94 -1.27
C ARG A 164 -12.10 -7.41 -1.22
N ARG A 165 -11.05 -6.77 -1.72
CA ARG A 165 -10.91 -5.30 -1.72
C ARG A 165 -11.95 -4.64 -2.63
N ALA A 166 -12.05 -5.11 -3.88
CA ALA A 166 -13.03 -4.58 -4.84
C ALA A 166 -14.45 -4.81 -4.35
N MET A 167 -14.75 -6.03 -3.90
CA MET A 167 -16.07 -6.39 -3.37
C MET A 167 -16.47 -5.48 -2.21
N TRP A 168 -15.53 -5.15 -1.33
CA TRP A 168 -15.77 -4.22 -0.23
C TRP A 168 -16.11 -2.81 -0.73
N THR A 169 -15.28 -2.22 -1.59
CA THR A 169 -15.49 -0.85 -2.09
C THR A 169 -16.71 -0.75 -3.01
N GLY A 170 -16.94 -1.73 -3.88
CA GLY A 170 -18.12 -1.83 -4.74
C GLY A 170 -19.42 -1.99 -3.94
N THR A 171 -19.43 -2.82 -2.89
CA THR A 171 -20.61 -2.92 -1.99
C THR A 171 -20.87 -1.60 -1.26
N ARG A 172 -19.82 -0.94 -0.74
CA ARG A 172 -19.94 0.39 -0.12
C ARG A 172 -20.54 1.40 -1.09
N ARG A 173 -20.08 1.41 -2.35
CA ARG A 173 -20.60 2.32 -3.38
C ARG A 173 -22.08 2.07 -3.64
N LEU A 174 -22.47 0.81 -3.80
CA LEU A 174 -23.87 0.45 -4.04
C LEU A 174 -24.76 0.88 -2.86
N LEU A 175 -24.33 0.64 -1.62
CA LEU A 175 -25.03 1.10 -0.42
C LEU A 175 -25.17 2.62 -0.38
N ARG A 176 -24.13 3.37 -0.80
CA ARG A 176 -24.18 4.84 -0.83
C ARG A 176 -25.17 5.37 -1.87
N LEU A 177 -25.34 4.65 -2.99
CA LEU A 177 -26.29 4.97 -4.05
C LEU A 177 -27.74 4.61 -3.66
N THR A 178 -27.94 3.50 -2.95
CA THR A 178 -29.29 3.01 -2.59
C THR A 178 -29.80 3.58 -1.27
N VAL A 179 -28.93 3.89 -0.30
CA VAL A 179 -29.31 4.41 1.02
C VAL A 179 -29.15 5.93 1.05
N PRO A 180 -30.26 6.69 1.15
CA PRO A 180 -30.19 8.14 1.21
C PRO A 180 -29.58 8.63 2.52
N LEU A 181 -28.66 9.59 2.43
CA LEU A 181 -28.09 10.29 3.57
C LEU A 181 -28.55 11.75 3.56
N SER A 182 -29.29 12.16 4.60
CA SER A 182 -29.76 13.55 4.70
C SER A 182 -28.66 14.46 5.24
N SER A 183 -27.99 15.19 4.36
CA SER A 183 -27.01 16.22 4.74
C SER A 183 -27.62 17.27 5.68
N ARG A 184 -28.90 17.62 5.47
CA ARG A 184 -29.63 18.55 6.34
C ARG A 184 -29.78 18.03 7.77
N ALA A 185 -30.10 16.75 7.96
CA ALA A 185 -30.23 16.14 9.27
C ALA A 185 -28.89 16.11 10.01
N ILE A 186 -27.80 15.85 9.29
CA ILE A 186 -26.45 15.85 9.85
C ILE A 186 -26.03 17.27 10.24
N HIS A 187 -26.17 18.24 9.35
CA HIS A 187 -25.83 19.64 9.63
C HIS A 187 -26.61 20.25 10.80
N ALA A 188 -27.86 19.83 11.00
CA ALA A 188 -28.68 20.26 12.14
C ALA A 188 -28.12 19.80 13.49
N ARG A 189 -27.34 18.71 13.51
CA ARG A 189 -26.73 18.14 14.72
C ARG A 189 -25.28 18.60 14.96
N LEU A 190 -24.68 19.30 14.00
CA LEU A 190 -23.34 19.88 14.17
C LEU A 190 -23.42 21.21 14.91
N ASP A 191 -22.62 21.34 15.97
CA ASP A 191 -22.40 22.62 16.64
C ASP A 191 -21.50 23.56 15.79
N THR A 192 -21.26 24.76 16.31
CA THR A 192 -20.48 25.79 15.60
C THR A 192 -19.01 25.39 15.44
N ASP A 193 -18.44 24.72 16.45
CA ASP A 193 -17.04 24.33 16.46
C ASP A 193 -16.79 23.18 15.47
N ALA A 194 -17.71 22.21 15.40
CA ALA A 194 -17.72 21.16 14.39
C ALA A 194 -17.78 21.75 12.98
N LYS A 195 -18.69 22.70 12.73
CA LYS A 195 -18.81 23.39 11.44
C LYS A 195 -17.53 24.13 11.06
N LEU A 196 -16.86 24.78 12.02
CA LEU A 196 -15.59 25.46 11.79
C LEU A 196 -14.45 24.47 11.55
N ALA A 197 -14.44 23.32 12.22
CA ALA A 197 -13.45 22.28 11.99
C ALA A 197 -13.53 21.74 10.55
N LEU A 198 -14.74 21.58 9.99
CA LEU A 198 -14.92 21.13 8.60
C LEU A 198 -14.27 22.07 7.57
N THR A 199 -14.17 23.38 7.83
CA THR A 199 -13.55 24.33 6.89
C THR A 199 -12.02 24.24 6.88
N ARG A 200 -11.43 23.58 7.87
CA ARG A 200 -9.98 23.33 8.00
C ARG A 200 -9.57 21.95 7.51
N ALA A 201 -10.53 21.14 7.06
CA ALA A 201 -10.26 19.81 6.55
C ALA A 201 -9.38 19.85 5.29
N PRO A 202 -8.53 18.85 5.06
CA PRO A 202 -7.70 18.79 3.85
C PRO A 202 -8.51 18.50 2.58
N HIS A 203 -9.78 18.08 2.73
CA HIS A 203 -10.70 17.79 1.64
C HIS A 203 -11.03 19.04 0.81
N GLU A 204 -11.36 18.82 -0.46
CA GLU A 204 -11.71 19.90 -1.40
C GLU A 204 -12.95 20.71 -0.98
N SER A 205 -13.86 20.10 -0.21
CA SER A 205 -15.08 20.73 0.26
C SER A 205 -15.63 20.05 1.53
N PRO A 206 -16.49 20.74 2.32
CA PRO A 206 -17.20 20.11 3.42
C PRO A 206 -18.07 18.92 3.00
N ALA A 207 -18.58 18.93 1.77
CA ALA A 207 -19.34 17.81 1.21
C ALA A 207 -18.45 16.59 0.98
N ALA A 208 -17.24 16.78 0.43
CA ALA A 208 -16.28 15.70 0.24
C ALA A 208 -15.83 15.08 1.58
N LEU A 209 -15.67 15.87 2.64
CA LEU A 209 -15.43 15.34 3.98
C LEU A 209 -16.63 14.55 4.51
N LEU A 210 -17.85 15.05 4.30
CA LEU A 210 -19.05 14.34 4.70
C LEU A 210 -19.19 12.99 3.99
N ASP A 211 -18.87 12.93 2.70
CA ASP A 211 -18.89 11.69 1.93
C ASP A 211 -17.78 10.71 2.40
N ASP A 212 -16.60 11.19 2.77
CA ASP A 212 -15.55 10.36 3.40
C ASP A 212 -16.00 9.83 4.78
N CYS A 213 -16.69 10.64 5.58
CA CYS A 213 -17.29 10.18 6.84
C CYS A 213 -18.40 9.16 6.62
N ALA A 214 -19.23 9.34 5.58
CA ALA A 214 -20.27 8.41 5.20
C ALA A 214 -19.69 7.08 4.73
N ALA A 215 -18.64 7.10 3.90
CA ALA A 215 -17.92 5.91 3.46
C ALA A 215 -17.34 5.13 4.65
N CYS A 216 -16.66 5.82 5.58
CA CYS A 216 -16.16 5.22 6.82
C CYS A 216 -17.27 4.61 7.70
N ALA A 217 -18.42 5.29 7.81
CA ALA A 217 -19.57 4.81 8.56
C ALA A 217 -20.21 3.56 7.92
N ILE A 218 -20.34 3.54 6.58
CA ILE A 218 -20.82 2.38 5.83
C ILE A 218 -19.86 1.20 6.03
N ASP A 219 -18.55 1.41 5.94
CA ASP A 219 -17.55 0.36 6.17
C ASP A 219 -17.67 -0.24 7.59
N ALA A 220 -17.87 0.60 8.60
CA ALA A 220 -18.07 0.14 9.98
C ALA A 220 -19.35 -0.70 10.14
N LEU A 221 -20.45 -0.28 9.48
CA LEU A 221 -21.73 -1.00 9.52
C LEU A 221 -21.65 -2.31 8.72
N MET A 222 -20.96 -2.34 7.59
CA MET A 222 -20.68 -3.55 6.83
C MET A 222 -19.89 -4.55 7.65
N ALA A 223 -18.79 -4.12 8.28
CA ALA A 223 -17.99 -4.97 9.16
C ALA A 223 -18.81 -5.57 10.30
N ALA A 224 -19.70 -4.77 10.92
CA ALA A 224 -20.55 -5.22 12.02
C ALA A 224 -21.63 -6.25 11.59
N HIS A 225 -21.99 -6.29 10.31
CA HIS A 225 -23.03 -7.18 9.77
C HIS A 225 -22.46 -8.30 8.87
N GLY A 226 -21.19 -8.65 9.02
CA GLY A 226 -20.58 -9.82 8.37
C GLY A 226 -19.88 -9.54 7.03
N GLY A 227 -19.75 -8.27 6.63
CA GLY A 227 -18.98 -7.86 5.45
C GLY A 227 -19.84 -7.58 4.20
N PRO A 228 -19.24 -7.61 3.00
CA PRO A 228 -19.95 -7.31 1.76
C PRO A 228 -20.97 -8.40 1.39
N ALA A 229 -22.05 -8.00 0.71
CA ALA A 229 -23.11 -8.89 0.27
C ALA A 229 -22.73 -9.65 -1.01
N TRP A 230 -23.12 -10.92 -1.14
CA TRP A 230 -22.82 -11.75 -2.33
C TRP A 230 -24.05 -12.10 -3.17
N ASP A 231 -25.23 -11.79 -2.66
CA ASP A 231 -26.51 -12.10 -3.27
C ASP A 231 -27.56 -11.00 -2.95
N PRO A 232 -28.73 -10.99 -3.62
CA PRO A 232 -29.74 -9.97 -3.41
C PRO A 232 -30.29 -9.92 -1.97
N ALA A 233 -30.40 -11.07 -1.29
CA ALA A 233 -30.96 -11.15 0.04
C ALA A 233 -29.99 -10.59 1.09
N GLY A 234 -28.70 -10.92 0.97
CA GLY A 234 -27.62 -10.37 1.77
C GLY A 234 -27.51 -8.85 1.59
N PHE A 235 -27.65 -8.35 0.35
CA PHE A 235 -27.62 -6.91 0.11
C PHE A 235 -28.83 -6.21 0.72
N ALA A 236 -30.04 -6.76 0.59
CA ALA A 236 -31.23 -6.18 1.19
C ALA A 236 -31.14 -6.11 2.74
N GLN A 237 -30.60 -7.15 3.38
CA GLN A 237 -30.36 -7.15 4.83
C GLN A 237 -29.35 -6.07 5.23
N LEU A 238 -28.23 -5.98 4.50
CA LEU A 238 -27.18 -5.01 4.74
C LEU A 238 -27.67 -3.57 4.50
N ALA A 239 -28.43 -3.33 3.42
CA ALA A 239 -29.02 -2.03 3.12
C ALA A 239 -29.98 -1.56 4.21
N ASN A 240 -30.81 -2.45 4.76
CA ASN A 240 -31.69 -2.15 5.90
C ASN A 240 -30.88 -1.78 7.16
N ALA A 241 -29.86 -2.58 7.48
CA ALA A 241 -28.97 -2.30 8.61
C ALA A 241 -28.27 -0.93 8.48
N VAL A 242 -27.75 -0.64 7.28
CA VAL A 242 -27.12 0.66 6.97
C VAL A 242 -28.14 1.79 7.06
N GLN A 243 -29.33 1.64 6.49
CA GLN A 243 -30.38 2.65 6.55
C GLN A 243 -30.75 3.03 7.99
N ASN A 244 -30.80 2.06 8.90
CA ASN A 244 -31.14 2.31 10.30
C ASN A 244 -29.98 2.92 11.11
N GLY A 245 -28.73 2.62 10.76
CA GLY A 245 -27.54 3.00 11.54
C GLY A 245 -26.71 4.16 10.98
N LEU A 246 -26.88 4.52 9.71
CA LEU A 246 -25.94 5.38 8.99
C LEU A 246 -25.85 6.78 9.59
N THR A 247 -26.97 7.44 9.85
CA THR A 247 -26.97 8.83 10.34
C THR A 247 -26.23 8.96 11.67
N GLU A 248 -26.55 8.12 12.66
CA GLU A 248 -25.88 8.15 13.97
C GLU A 248 -24.39 7.80 13.85
N THR A 249 -24.06 6.79 13.03
CA THR A 249 -22.65 6.39 12.83
C THR A 249 -21.84 7.51 12.17
N VAL A 250 -22.42 8.26 11.22
CA VAL A 250 -21.75 9.41 10.59
C VAL A 250 -21.51 10.52 11.61
N ILE A 251 -22.45 10.77 12.52
CA ILE A 251 -22.29 11.79 13.57
C ILE A 251 -21.15 11.41 14.53
N ASP A 252 -21.08 10.14 14.95
CA ASP A 252 -19.97 9.65 15.76
C ASP A 252 -18.61 9.82 15.07
N VAL A 253 -18.55 9.46 13.77
CA VAL A 253 -17.36 9.62 12.95
C VAL A 253 -16.97 11.10 12.84
N LEU A 254 -17.93 12.00 12.59
CA LEU A 254 -17.69 13.44 12.52
C LEU A 254 -17.15 14.01 13.84
N ALA A 255 -17.68 13.57 14.99
CA ALA A 255 -17.17 13.99 16.30
C ALA A 255 -15.73 13.52 16.55
N ALA A 256 -15.35 12.33 16.07
CA ALA A 256 -13.97 11.87 16.11
C ALA A 256 -13.07 12.68 15.14
N VAL A 257 -13.54 12.93 13.93
CA VAL A 257 -12.84 13.75 12.92
C VAL A 257 -12.61 15.18 13.41
N GLN A 258 -13.58 15.80 14.08
CA GLN A 258 -13.40 17.13 14.66
C GLN A 258 -12.19 17.18 15.59
N ARG A 259 -12.07 16.20 16.50
CA ARG A 259 -10.91 16.11 17.42
C ARG A 259 -9.60 15.89 16.68
N VAL A 260 -9.61 15.15 15.57
CA VAL A 260 -8.44 14.97 14.69
C VAL A 260 -8.06 16.30 14.05
N LEU A 261 -9.00 17.04 13.46
CA LEU A 261 -8.75 18.30 12.76
C LEU A 261 -8.29 19.41 13.72
N GLU A 262 -8.83 19.46 14.93
CA GLU A 262 -8.38 20.38 15.99
C GLU A 262 -6.91 20.11 16.35
N ALA A 263 -6.56 18.85 16.63
CA ALA A 263 -5.18 18.46 16.93
C ALA A 263 -4.25 18.72 15.73
N ALA A 264 -4.69 18.42 14.51
CA ALA A 264 -3.91 18.65 13.30
C ALA A 264 -3.62 20.14 13.08
N SER A 265 -4.61 21.01 13.28
CA SER A 265 -4.46 22.46 13.17
C SER A 265 -3.48 23.01 14.21
N GLU A 266 -3.55 22.53 15.46
CA GLU A 266 -2.59 22.92 16.52
C GLU A 266 -1.16 22.54 16.11
N ILE A 267 -0.96 21.29 15.67
CA ILE A 267 0.36 20.80 15.27
C ILE A 267 0.89 21.54 14.05
N ALA A 268 0.04 21.83 13.05
CA ALA A 268 0.44 22.62 11.88
C ALA A 268 0.98 23.99 12.27
N GLN A 269 0.26 24.73 13.12
CA GLN A 269 0.68 26.05 13.59
C GLN A 269 2.01 25.99 14.35
N ARG A 270 2.18 24.97 15.21
CA ARG A 270 3.41 24.76 15.96
C ARG A 270 4.60 24.44 15.05
N LEU A 271 4.39 23.65 13.99
CA LEU A 271 5.42 23.35 12.99
C LEU A 271 5.84 24.59 12.21
N ASP A 272 4.88 25.46 11.84
CA ASP A 272 5.17 26.69 11.12
C ASP A 272 5.96 27.70 11.97
N ALA A 273 5.79 27.67 13.30
CA ALA A 273 6.58 28.45 14.24
C ALA A 273 8.04 27.96 14.39
N VAL A 274 8.39 26.76 13.92
CA VAL A 274 9.77 26.24 13.97
C VAL A 274 10.59 26.81 12.81
N THR A 275 11.36 27.86 13.10
CA THR A 275 12.17 28.58 12.10
C THR A 275 13.67 28.27 12.17
N ASN A 276 14.16 27.63 13.23
CA ASN A 276 15.58 27.30 13.39
C ASN A 276 16.03 26.32 12.27
N PRO A 277 17.03 26.69 11.43
CA PRO A 277 17.53 25.83 10.36
C PRO A 277 18.08 24.47 10.83
N GLU A 278 18.65 24.37 12.03
CA GLU A 278 19.17 23.11 12.56
C GLU A 278 18.05 22.09 12.84
N LEU A 279 16.83 22.57 13.09
CA LEU A 279 15.66 21.74 13.36
C LEU A 279 14.90 21.36 12.08
N LYS A 280 15.32 21.88 10.92
CA LYS A 280 14.65 21.67 9.64
C LYS A 280 14.40 20.19 9.33
N PRO A 281 15.36 19.25 9.47
CA PRO A 281 15.11 17.86 9.14
C PRO A 281 14.03 17.21 10.03
N SER A 282 14.02 17.54 11.33
CA SER A 282 13.01 17.06 12.28
C SER A 282 11.63 17.65 12.00
N ARG A 283 11.57 18.96 11.70
CA ARG A 283 10.35 19.68 11.35
C ARG A 283 9.75 19.13 10.06
N ASP A 284 10.57 18.92 9.03
CA ASP A 284 10.11 18.42 7.73
C ASP A 284 9.58 16.98 7.86
N ASP A 285 10.22 16.10 8.64
CA ASP A 285 9.65 14.77 8.94
C ASP A 285 8.35 14.86 9.74
N ALA A 286 8.26 15.75 10.73
CA ALA A 286 7.04 15.93 11.52
C ALA A 286 5.87 16.48 10.67
N ARG A 287 6.15 17.37 9.71
CA ARG A 287 5.18 17.82 8.70
C ARG A 287 4.74 16.66 7.81
N ALA A 288 5.69 15.92 7.24
CA ALA A 288 5.39 14.72 6.45
C ALA A 288 4.71 13.59 7.27
N HIS A 289 4.76 13.64 8.59
CA HIS A 289 4.02 12.75 9.48
C HIS A 289 2.58 13.23 9.64
N LEU A 290 2.37 14.51 9.93
CA LEU A 290 1.04 15.15 9.95
C LEU A 290 0.29 14.89 8.63
N ASP A 291 0.93 15.14 7.49
CA ASP A 291 0.30 15.02 6.16
C ASP A 291 -0.04 13.57 5.80
N ARG A 292 0.64 12.58 6.40
CA ARG A 292 0.29 11.15 6.24
C ARG A 292 -0.87 10.72 7.12
N LEU A 293 -1.09 11.39 8.26
CA LEU A 293 -2.20 11.10 9.17
C LEU A 293 -3.49 11.79 8.73
N VAL A 294 -3.38 12.98 8.13
CA VAL A 294 -4.51 13.83 7.76
C VAL A 294 -4.34 14.28 6.31
N HIS A 295 -5.06 13.62 5.41
CA HIS A 295 -5.08 13.83 3.95
C HIS A 295 -6.50 13.64 3.39
N PRO A 296 -6.82 14.06 2.16
CA PRO A 296 -8.12 13.73 1.57
C PRO A 296 -8.36 12.20 1.57
N GLY A 297 -9.49 11.75 2.12
CA GLY A 297 -9.80 10.32 2.26
C GLY A 297 -9.27 9.63 3.52
N PHE A 298 -8.65 10.38 4.45
CA PHE A 298 -8.06 9.78 5.67
C PHE A 298 -9.10 9.12 6.57
N VAL A 299 -10.37 9.55 6.54
CA VAL A 299 -11.40 9.08 7.47
C VAL A 299 -11.74 7.62 7.15
N THR A 300 -12.02 7.33 5.88
CA THR A 300 -12.25 5.98 5.37
C THR A 300 -10.98 5.12 5.48
N THR A 301 -9.83 5.66 5.08
CA THR A 301 -8.55 4.91 5.09
C THR A 301 -8.09 4.55 6.51
N THR A 302 -8.40 5.38 7.50
CA THR A 302 -8.12 5.12 8.91
C THR A 302 -9.11 4.12 9.50
N GLY A 303 -10.39 4.24 9.13
CA GLY A 303 -11.49 3.49 9.69
C GLY A 303 -11.92 4.00 11.07
N ARG A 304 -13.22 3.85 11.38
CA ARG A 304 -13.85 4.38 12.60
C ARG A 304 -13.08 3.99 13.89
N GLY A 305 -12.58 2.76 13.95
CA GLY A 305 -11.93 2.22 15.15
C GLY A 305 -10.56 2.82 15.49
N ARG A 306 -9.92 3.58 14.58
CA ARG A 306 -8.57 4.14 14.78
C ARG A 306 -8.51 5.66 14.77
N LEU A 307 -9.64 6.37 14.63
CA LEU A 307 -9.65 7.84 14.63
C LEU A 307 -9.11 8.42 15.96
N ASP A 308 -9.37 7.75 17.09
CA ASP A 308 -8.81 8.14 18.39
C ASP A 308 -7.28 7.94 18.46
N ASP A 309 -6.77 6.90 17.81
CA ASP A 309 -5.33 6.69 17.69
C ASP A 309 -4.68 7.80 16.86
N VAL A 310 -5.34 8.28 15.80
CA VAL A 310 -4.84 9.43 15.03
C VAL A 310 -4.69 10.67 15.92
N VAL A 311 -5.67 10.96 16.78
CA VAL A 311 -5.53 12.05 17.77
C VAL A 311 -4.32 11.82 18.69
N ARG A 312 -4.10 10.58 19.16
CA ARG A 312 -2.94 10.22 19.99
C ARG A 312 -1.62 10.41 19.22
N TYR A 313 -1.56 10.02 17.95
CA TYR A 313 -0.37 10.19 17.11
C TYR A 313 -0.05 11.67 16.86
N LEU A 314 -1.06 12.49 16.58
CA LEU A 314 -0.93 13.95 16.43
C LEU A 314 -0.41 14.60 17.72
N ARG A 315 -0.97 14.23 18.87
CA ARG A 315 -0.45 14.67 20.19
C ARG A 315 0.99 14.21 20.39
N GLY A 316 1.36 13.03 19.89
CA GLY A 316 2.74 12.53 19.88
C GLY A 316 3.70 13.46 19.13
N ILE A 317 3.28 14.05 18.01
CA ILE A 317 4.04 15.09 17.29
C ILE A 317 4.23 16.31 18.19
N GLY A 318 3.19 16.74 18.91
CA GLY A 318 3.29 17.85 19.86
C GLY A 318 4.33 17.60 20.95
N VAL A 319 4.30 16.41 21.57
CA VAL A 319 5.30 16.03 22.59
C VAL A 319 6.71 15.98 22.02
N ARG A 320 6.88 15.56 20.76
CA ARG A 320 8.16 15.60 20.06
C ARG A 320 8.67 17.04 19.94
N LEU A 321 7.80 17.95 19.50
CA LEU A 321 8.14 19.37 19.31
C LEU A 321 8.56 20.05 20.63
N ASP A 322 7.91 19.72 21.76
CA ASP A 322 8.28 20.25 23.08
C ASP A 322 9.75 19.89 23.45
N LYS A 323 10.17 18.66 23.09
CA LYS A 323 11.51 18.14 23.39
C LYS A 323 12.56 18.57 22.37
N LEU A 324 12.15 18.82 21.12
CA LEU A 324 13.03 19.06 19.99
C LEU A 324 13.98 20.25 20.22
N ALA A 325 13.49 21.33 20.83
CA ALA A 325 14.31 22.51 21.12
C ALA A 325 15.42 22.25 22.16
N HIS A 326 15.23 21.25 23.02
CA HIS A 326 16.15 20.97 24.13
C HIS A 326 17.24 19.95 23.75
N ASP A 327 16.90 18.96 22.91
CA ASP A 327 17.84 17.91 22.52
C ASP A 327 17.64 17.49 21.04
N PRO A 328 18.10 18.31 20.08
CA PRO A 328 17.96 18.03 18.65
C PRO A 328 18.69 16.76 18.21
N ARG A 329 19.84 16.46 18.83
CA ARG A 329 20.66 15.29 18.47
C ARG A 329 19.92 13.99 18.79
N ARG A 330 19.33 13.89 19.98
CA ARG A 330 18.54 12.71 20.36
C ARG A 330 17.29 12.54 19.49
N ASP A 331 16.67 13.62 19.04
CA ASP A 331 15.59 13.55 18.07
C ASP A 331 16.07 12.94 16.74
N GLN A 332 17.21 13.39 16.22
CA GLN A 332 17.81 12.85 14.99
C GLN A 332 18.17 11.36 15.12
N ASP A 333 18.73 10.92 16.24
CA ASP A 333 19.03 9.51 16.48
C ASP A 333 17.76 8.63 16.47
N ARG A 334 16.66 9.15 17.03
CA ARG A 334 15.35 8.47 17.00
C ARG A 334 14.75 8.49 15.61
N LEU A 335 14.87 9.60 14.88
CA LEU A 335 14.42 9.74 13.50
C LEU A 335 15.11 8.73 12.58
N ALA A 336 16.42 8.50 12.75
CA ALA A 336 17.17 7.50 11.99
C ALA A 336 16.57 6.08 12.13
N ARG A 337 16.15 5.70 13.33
CA ARG A 337 15.49 4.40 13.59
C ARG A 337 14.13 4.29 12.90
N VAL A 338 13.39 5.40 12.82
CA VAL A 338 12.11 5.44 12.09
C VAL A 338 12.34 5.39 10.59
N ALA A 339 13.37 6.07 10.08
CA ALA A 339 13.72 6.07 8.66
C ALA A 339 14.08 4.65 8.17
N GLU A 340 14.82 3.88 8.97
CA GLU A 340 15.16 2.48 8.68
C GLU A 340 13.91 1.63 8.40
N VAL A 341 12.95 1.60 9.33
CA VAL A 341 11.73 0.79 9.16
C VAL A 341 10.82 1.33 8.07
N ARG A 342 10.78 2.65 7.87
CA ARG A 342 9.99 3.26 6.79
C ARG A 342 10.56 2.92 5.42
N GLN A 343 11.87 2.89 5.27
CA GLN A 343 12.52 2.49 4.02
C GLN A 343 12.20 1.04 3.69
N ALA A 344 12.25 0.14 4.68
CA ALA A 344 11.85 -1.25 4.52
C ALA A 344 10.36 -1.37 4.12
N TYR A 345 9.48 -0.60 4.77
CA TYR A 345 8.05 -0.60 4.46
C TYR A 345 7.74 -0.10 3.03
N VAL A 346 8.41 0.96 2.57
CA VAL A 346 8.29 1.41 1.17
C VAL A 346 8.81 0.35 0.20
N GLY A 347 9.88 -0.36 0.57
CA GLY A 347 10.38 -1.51 -0.20
C GLY A 347 9.36 -2.65 -0.30
N LEU A 348 8.65 -2.95 0.79
CA LEU A 348 7.56 -3.92 0.83
C LEU A 348 6.42 -3.51 -0.11
N LEU A 349 5.94 -2.27 -0.01
CA LEU A 349 4.84 -1.78 -0.85
C LEU A 349 5.17 -1.85 -2.35
N ARG A 350 6.42 -1.55 -2.74
CA ARG A 350 6.85 -1.69 -4.14
C ARG A 350 6.83 -3.14 -4.63
N ARG A 351 7.12 -4.11 -3.75
CA ARG A 351 7.09 -5.54 -4.10
C ARG A 351 5.66 -6.08 -4.18
N LEU A 352 4.79 -5.67 -3.26
CA LEU A 352 3.39 -6.09 -3.26
C LEU A 352 2.58 -5.41 -4.37
N GLY A 353 3.02 -4.23 -4.83
CA GLY A 353 2.28 -3.45 -5.81
C GLY A 353 0.90 -3.03 -5.28
N PRO A 354 -0.12 -2.86 -6.16
CA PRO A 354 -1.48 -2.51 -5.74
C PRO A 354 -2.17 -3.60 -4.92
N GLU A 355 -1.57 -4.78 -4.81
CA GLU A 355 -2.08 -5.88 -3.99
C GLU A 355 -1.65 -5.82 -2.52
N ALA A 356 -1.06 -4.72 -2.06
CA ALA A 356 -0.75 -4.52 -0.64
C ALA A 356 -2.02 -4.72 0.22
N ASP A 357 -2.03 -5.81 0.98
CA ASP A 357 -3.16 -6.27 1.78
C ASP A 357 -3.21 -5.63 3.17
N GLN A 358 -4.24 -6.00 3.95
CA GLN A 358 -4.46 -5.58 5.34
C GLN A 358 -3.20 -5.69 6.23
N GLU A 359 -2.32 -6.66 5.97
CA GLU A 359 -1.07 -6.82 6.73
C GLU A 359 -0.08 -5.67 6.50
N ALA A 360 -0.01 -5.12 5.28
CA ALA A 360 0.79 -3.94 5.01
C ALA A 360 0.24 -2.71 5.75
N ASP A 361 -1.09 -2.57 5.79
CA ASP A 361 -1.75 -1.51 6.57
C ASP A 361 -1.51 -1.65 8.09
N GLU A 362 -1.47 -2.87 8.62
CA GLU A 362 -1.09 -3.09 10.02
C GLU A 362 0.37 -2.68 10.29
N ILE A 363 1.29 -2.98 9.37
CA ILE A 363 2.69 -2.54 9.48
C ILE A 363 2.78 -1.00 9.47
N ARG A 364 1.99 -0.31 8.63
CA ARG A 364 1.88 1.16 8.68
C ARG A 364 1.54 1.63 10.09
N TRP A 365 0.56 1.02 10.75
CA TRP A 365 0.18 1.39 12.11
C TRP A 365 1.27 1.08 13.15
N MET A 366 1.99 -0.04 13.00
CA MET A 366 3.15 -0.33 13.86
C MET A 366 4.22 0.78 13.77
N ILE A 367 4.43 1.39 12.61
CA ILE A 367 5.36 2.53 12.46
C ILE A 367 4.88 3.74 13.26
N GLU A 368 3.57 3.98 13.32
CA GLU A 368 2.99 5.07 14.11
C GLU A 368 3.12 4.81 15.62
N GLU A 369 2.94 3.55 16.05
CA GLU A 369 3.23 3.15 17.43
C GLU A 369 4.72 3.30 17.78
N LEU A 370 5.63 2.96 16.86
CA LEU A 370 7.07 3.17 17.07
C LEU A 370 7.38 4.66 17.28
N ARG A 371 6.74 5.56 16.53
CA ARG A 371 6.91 7.00 16.71
C ARG A 371 6.45 7.46 18.09
N VAL A 372 5.30 6.98 18.58
CA VAL A 372 4.86 7.28 19.96
C VAL A 372 5.85 6.73 20.98
N SER A 373 6.31 5.48 20.81
CA SER A 373 7.30 4.86 21.69
C SER A 373 8.62 5.62 21.75
N LEU A 374 9.08 6.20 20.63
CA LEU A 374 10.37 6.90 20.59
C LEU A 374 10.26 8.35 21.08
N PHE A 375 9.22 9.08 20.67
CA PHE A 375 9.14 10.52 20.91
C PHE A 375 8.24 10.91 22.08
N ALA A 376 7.21 10.11 22.36
CA ALA A 376 6.11 10.45 23.25
C ALA A 376 5.71 9.32 24.21
N GLU A 377 6.69 8.66 24.84
CA GLU A 377 6.52 7.50 25.74
C GLU A 377 5.35 7.63 26.74
N ARG A 378 5.12 8.84 27.28
CA ARG A 378 4.04 9.13 28.24
C ARG A 378 2.62 8.92 27.70
N LEU A 379 2.43 8.89 26.38
CA LEU A 379 1.12 8.68 25.76
C LEU A 379 0.73 7.20 25.65
N GLY A 380 1.69 6.29 25.87
CA GLY A 380 1.46 4.85 25.75
C GLY A 380 1.32 4.38 24.29
N THR A 381 1.56 3.09 24.10
CA THR A 381 1.38 2.39 22.81
C THR A 381 0.28 1.35 22.96
N ALA A 382 -0.48 1.07 21.89
CA ALA A 382 -1.53 0.06 21.94
C ALA A 382 -0.97 -1.36 22.16
N HIS A 383 0.26 -1.59 21.71
CA HIS A 383 0.97 -2.86 21.86
C HIS A 383 2.49 -2.63 21.87
N ARG A 384 3.25 -3.63 22.33
CA ARG A 384 4.72 -3.56 22.32
C ARG A 384 5.25 -3.47 20.88
N VAL A 385 6.06 -2.45 20.64
CA VAL A 385 6.63 -2.15 19.31
C VAL A 385 8.12 -1.85 19.41
N SER A 386 8.88 -2.24 18.39
CA SER A 386 10.29 -1.91 18.23
C SER A 386 10.67 -1.98 16.75
N PRO A 387 11.81 -1.39 16.32
CA PRO A 387 12.25 -1.51 14.94
C PRO A 387 12.39 -2.98 14.49
N GLN A 388 12.95 -3.83 15.35
CA GLN A 388 13.12 -5.25 15.09
C GLN A 388 11.78 -5.98 14.88
N ARG A 389 10.74 -5.63 15.65
CA ARG A 389 9.40 -6.24 15.49
C ARG A 389 8.76 -5.84 14.16
N ILE A 390 8.93 -4.58 13.73
CA ILE A 390 8.43 -4.11 12.44
C ILE A 390 9.16 -4.78 11.29
N LEU A 391 10.49 -4.84 11.34
CA LEU A 391 11.29 -5.53 10.31
C LEU A 391 10.96 -7.01 10.22
N ALA A 392 10.71 -7.68 11.35
CA ALA A 392 10.25 -9.07 11.36
C ALA A 392 8.86 -9.24 10.74
N ALA A 393 7.92 -8.32 11.01
CA ALA A 393 6.61 -8.33 10.38
C ALA A 393 6.71 -8.14 8.86
N ILE A 394 7.54 -7.20 8.40
CA ILE A 394 7.83 -6.99 6.97
C ILE A 394 8.37 -8.28 6.35
N ALA A 395 9.41 -8.89 6.94
CA ALA A 395 10.00 -10.11 6.42
C ALA A 395 8.99 -11.28 6.35
N ALA A 396 8.05 -11.35 7.30
CA ALA A 396 7.00 -12.37 7.30
C ALA A 396 5.96 -12.16 6.18
N VAL A 397 5.70 -10.92 5.78
CA VAL A 397 4.86 -10.63 4.60
C VAL A 397 5.62 -10.98 3.33
N GLU A 398 6.88 -10.57 3.21
CA GLU A 398 7.73 -10.85 2.03
C GLU A 398 7.86 -12.35 1.79
N ALA A 399 8.14 -13.14 2.84
CA ALA A 399 8.28 -14.59 2.73
C ALA A 399 6.99 -15.29 2.26
N ARG A 400 5.82 -14.72 2.58
CA ARG A 400 4.52 -15.26 2.12
C ARG A 400 4.20 -14.85 0.69
N ALA A 401 4.59 -13.64 0.28
CA ALA A 401 4.45 -13.19 -1.10
C ALA A 401 5.39 -13.96 -2.07
N GLU A 402 6.56 -14.40 -1.59
CA GLU A 402 7.52 -15.19 -2.37
C GLU A 402 7.21 -16.70 -2.39
N ALA A 403 6.33 -17.19 -1.52
CA ALA A 403 5.92 -18.58 -1.54
C ALA A 403 5.14 -18.85 -2.84
N PRO A 404 5.54 -19.82 -3.68
CA PRO A 404 4.79 -20.14 -4.89
C PRO A 404 3.38 -20.52 -4.48
N ALA A 405 2.39 -19.99 -5.21
CA ALA A 405 0.99 -20.40 -5.08
C ALA A 405 0.95 -21.93 -5.23
N ALA A 406 0.88 -22.63 -4.10
CA ALA A 406 0.82 -24.07 -4.06
C ALA A 406 -0.55 -24.49 -4.62
N GLY A 407 -0.64 -24.62 -5.94
CA GLY A 407 -1.91 -24.95 -6.60
C GLY A 407 -1.98 -24.78 -8.11
N ALA A 408 -1.00 -24.15 -8.77
CA ALA A 408 -0.94 -24.13 -10.24
C ALA A 408 0.16 -25.09 -10.73
N ARG A 409 -0.22 -26.35 -10.94
CA ARG A 409 0.50 -27.31 -11.78
C ARG A 409 -0.43 -27.87 -12.82
#